data_AF-A0AAJ1ZBE2-F1
#
_entry.id   AF-A0AAJ1ZBE2-F1
#
_cell.length_a   1.000
_cell.length_b   1.000
_cell.length_c   1.000
_cell.angle_alpha   90.00
_cell.angle_beta   90.00
_cell.angle_gamma   90.00
#
_symmetry.space_group_name_H-M   'P 1'
#
loop_
_entity.id
_entity.type
_entity.pdbx_description
1 polymer ?
#
loop_
_entity_poly.entity_id
_entity_poly.type
_entity_poly.pdbx_seq_one_letter_code
_entity_poly.pdbx_strand_id
1 'polypeptide(L)' 'MKLIVYCFAILTLSTNPARADDAASAPALSEAKTLKERLGDKASDEQRVDNCKVPPDRRGAKARPDACAR' A
#
# COMPACT_ATOMS: atom_id res chain seq x y z
N MET A 1 -5.01 37.69 -21.10
CA MET A 1 -4.07 36.91 -21.95
C MET A 1 -3.19 35.97 -21.13
N LYS A 2 -2.40 36.45 -20.16
CA LYS A 2 -1.54 35.61 -19.31
C LYS A 2 -2.29 34.54 -18.48
N LEU A 3 -3.47 34.88 -17.95
CA LEU A 3 -4.34 33.96 -17.21
C LEU A 3 -4.90 32.81 -18.06
N ILE A 4 -5.23 33.08 -19.33
CA ILE A 4 -5.77 32.07 -20.26
C ILE A 4 -4.69 31.04 -20.62
N VAL A 5 -3.45 31.51 -20.82
CA VAL A 5 -2.29 30.65 -21.10
C VAL A 5 -1.95 29.75 -19.90
N TYR A 6 -2.05 30.28 -18.68
CA TYR A 6 -1.81 29.50 -17.46
C TYR A 6 -2.86 28.40 -17.26
N CYS A 7 -4.15 28.68 -17.51
CA CYS A 7 -5.19 27.66 -17.45
C CYS A 7 -4.99 26.54 -18.47
N PHE A 8 -4.60 26.87 -19.69
CA PHE A 8 -4.31 25.87 -20.72
C PHE A 8 -3.11 24.98 -20.36
N ALA A 9 -2.06 25.56 -19.76
CA ALA A 9 -0.87 24.80 -19.33
C ALA A 9 -1.14 23.86 -18.14
N ILE A 10 -2.04 24.22 -17.22
CA ILE A 10 -2.41 23.36 -16.09
C ILE A 10 -3.30 22.20 -16.56
N LEU A 11 -4.18 22.43 -17.54
CA LEU A 11 -5.09 21.41 -18.07
C LEU A 11 -4.38 20.30 -18.87
N THR A 12 -3.19 20.54 -19.42
CA THR A 12 -2.45 19.54 -20.21
C THR A 12 -1.52 18.65 -19.39
N LEU A 13 -1.18 19.02 -18.15
CA LEU A 13 -0.28 18.24 -17.29
C LEU A 13 -0.97 17.11 -16.49
N SER A 14 -2.31 17.08 -16.45
CA SER A 14 -3.08 16.17 -15.59
C SER A 14 -3.62 14.93 -16.29
N THR A 15 -3.36 14.74 -17.59
CA THR A 15 -3.79 13.52 -18.31
C THR A 15 -2.84 12.37 -18.01
N ASN A 16 -3.07 11.69 -16.88
CA ASN A 16 -2.44 10.41 -16.58
C ASN A 16 -3.38 9.28 -17.04
N PRO A 17 -3.15 8.62 -18.19
CA PRO A 17 -3.97 7.49 -18.60
C PRO A 17 -3.62 6.30 -17.72
N ALA A 18 -4.34 6.13 -16.60
CA ALA A 18 -4.38 4.87 -15.89
C ALA A 18 -5.08 3.85 -16.80
N ARG A 19 -4.28 3.12 -17.60
CA ARG A 19 -4.75 1.96 -18.34
C ARG A 19 -5.00 0.84 -17.33
N ALA A 20 -6.27 0.63 -16.98
CA ALA A 20 -6.74 -0.64 -16.44
C ALA A 20 -7.20 -1.46 -17.65
N ASP A 21 -6.31 -2.30 -18.18
CA ASP A 21 -6.73 -3.38 -19.08
C ASP A 21 -7.40 -4.46 -18.21
N ASP A 22 -8.71 -4.32 -17.97
CA ASP A 22 -9.55 -5.40 -17.45
C ASP A 22 -9.71 -6.46 -18.54
N ALA A 23 -8.67 -7.27 -18.70
CA ALA A 23 -8.73 -8.49 -19.48
C ALA A 23 -9.64 -9.48 -18.75
N ALA A 24 -10.91 -9.52 -19.17
CA ALA A 24 -11.85 -10.59 -18.84
C ALA A 24 -11.26 -11.94 -19.28
N SER A 25 -10.58 -12.62 -18.36
CA SER A 25 -10.07 -13.97 -18.58
C SER A 25 -11.15 -14.96 -18.14
N ALA A 26 -11.67 -15.74 -19.09
CA ALA A 26 -12.51 -16.90 -18.83
C ALA A 26 -11.82 -17.85 -17.84
N PRO A 27 -12.56 -18.67 -17.06
CA PRO A 27 -11.96 -19.55 -16.07
C PRO A 27 -11.25 -20.70 -16.78
N ALA A 28 -10.00 -20.49 -17.17
CA ALA A 28 -9.08 -21.60 -17.34
C ALA A 28 -8.94 -22.26 -15.97
N LEU A 29 -9.25 -23.55 -15.88
CA LEU A 29 -8.91 -24.42 -14.75
C LEU A 29 -7.38 -24.54 -14.68
N SER A 30 -6.73 -23.44 -14.37
CA SER A 30 -5.32 -23.37 -14.08
C SER A 30 -5.14 -23.85 -12.65
N GLU A 31 -4.29 -24.85 -12.47
CA GLU A 31 -3.80 -25.29 -11.17
C GLU A 31 -3.46 -24.04 -10.34
N ALA A 32 -4.05 -23.92 -9.14
CA ALA A 32 -3.92 -22.74 -8.32
C ALA A 32 -2.44 -22.54 -7.96
N LYS A 33 -1.76 -21.65 -8.70
CA LYS A 33 -0.37 -21.30 -8.43
C LYS A 33 -0.34 -20.62 -7.07
N THR A 34 0.09 -21.35 -6.04
CA THR A 34 0.32 -20.79 -4.72
C THR A 34 1.51 -19.84 -4.83
N LEU A 35 1.21 -18.55 -4.94
CA LEU A 35 2.23 -17.51 -4.88
C LEU A 35 2.99 -17.62 -3.56
N LYS A 36 4.20 -17.04 -3.51
CA LYS A 36 4.98 -17.00 -2.27
C LYS A 36 4.19 -16.27 -1.18
N GLU A 37 3.69 -17.03 -0.23
CA GLU A 37 2.94 -16.49 0.88
C GLU A 37 3.85 -15.72 1.83
N ARG A 38 3.35 -14.61 2.38
CA ARG A 38 4.08 -13.73 3.30
C ARG A 38 3.84 -14.16 4.75
N LEU A 39 4.36 -15.34 5.14
CA LEU A 39 4.15 -15.94 6.48
C LEU A 39 4.97 -15.29 7.63
N GLY A 40 5.71 -14.21 7.36
CA GLY A 40 6.53 -13.57 8.39
C GLY A 40 5.71 -12.85 9.47
N ASP A 41 6.05 -13.11 10.74
CA ASP A 41 5.47 -12.45 11.91
C ASP A 41 5.71 -10.93 11.86
N LYS A 42 4.63 -10.15 11.80
CA LYS A 42 4.70 -8.68 11.69
C LYS A 42 5.14 -7.97 12.96
N ALA A 43 4.94 -8.57 14.13
CA ALA A 43 5.28 -7.95 15.40
C ALA A 43 6.80 -7.97 15.66
N SER A 44 7.48 -8.97 15.09
CA SER A 44 8.93 -9.16 15.19
C SER A 44 9.72 -8.21 14.28
N ASP A 45 9.08 -7.56 13.30
CA ASP A 45 9.75 -6.59 12.42
C ASP A 45 10.14 -5.32 13.20
N GLU A 46 11.41 -4.97 13.19
CA GLU A 46 11.96 -3.83 13.93
C GLU A 46 11.44 -2.47 13.44
N GLN A 47 10.83 -2.44 12.25
CA GLN A 47 10.28 -1.24 11.61
C GLN A 47 8.99 -0.71 12.25
N ARG A 48 8.47 -1.39 13.27
CA ARG A 48 7.26 -0.96 13.97
C ARG A 48 7.42 0.40 14.66
N VAL A 49 6.42 1.27 14.50
CA VAL A 49 6.38 2.62 15.09
C VAL A 49 5.84 2.60 16.53
N ASP A 50 4.71 1.93 16.75
CA ASP A 50 4.01 1.84 18.04
C ASP A 50 3.64 0.38 18.38
N ASN A 51 3.35 0.09 19.65
CA ASN A 51 2.86 -1.21 20.12
C ASN A 51 1.33 -1.35 20.01
N CYS A 52 0.65 -0.48 19.25
CA CYS A 52 -0.79 -0.62 19.04
C CYS A 52 -1.07 -2.00 18.44
N LYS A 53 -2.01 -2.75 19.05
CA LYS A 53 -2.41 -4.11 18.64
C LYS A 53 -1.28 -5.15 18.66
N VAL A 54 -0.13 -4.86 19.30
CA VAL A 54 0.95 -5.83 19.50
C VAL A 54 0.88 -6.39 20.92
N PRO A 55 0.68 -7.72 21.07
CA PRO A 55 0.71 -8.39 22.38
C PRO A 55 2.03 -8.16 23.12
N PRO A 56 2.04 -7.99 24.46
CA PRO A 56 3.25 -7.68 25.23
C PRO A 56 4.41 -8.67 25.05
N ASP A 57 4.08 -9.96 24.93
CA ASP A 57 5.00 -11.08 24.67
C ASP A 57 5.70 -11.00 23.31
N ARG A 58 5.12 -10.28 22.34
CA ARG A 58 5.67 -10.07 21.00
C ARG A 58 6.33 -8.70 20.84
N ARG A 59 6.47 -7.93 21.92
CA ARG A 59 7.17 -6.65 21.89
C ARG A 59 8.66 -6.91 22.05
N GLY A 60 9.45 -6.54 21.04
CA GLY A 60 10.90 -6.55 21.15
C GLY A 60 11.42 -5.56 22.20
N ALA A 61 12.72 -5.60 22.46
CA ALA A 61 13.38 -4.82 23.52
C ALA A 61 13.26 -3.28 23.35
N LYS A 62 12.98 -2.78 22.15
CA LYS A 62 12.86 -1.35 21.88
C LYS A 62 11.53 -0.82 22.44
N ALA A 63 11.62 0.09 23.41
CA ALA A 63 10.49 0.85 23.94
C ALA A 63 9.80 1.66 22.82
N ARG A 64 8.48 1.54 22.74
CA ARG A 64 7.62 2.19 21.75
C ARG A 64 6.31 2.64 22.42
N PRO A 65 5.62 3.66 21.90
CA PRO A 65 4.32 4.07 22.42
C PRO A 65 3.28 2.96 22.29
N ASP A 66 2.34 2.87 23.23
CA ASP A 66 1.29 1.84 23.20
C ASP A 66 0.00 2.30 22.52
N ALA A 67 -0.22 3.62 22.53
CA ALA A 67 -1.37 4.23 21.88
C ALA A 67 -1.21 4.15 20.35
N CYS A 68 -2.32 3.89 19.67
CA CYS A 68 -2.40 4.02 18.23
C CYS A 68 -2.32 5.51 17.88
N ALA A 69 -1.47 5.87 16.92
CA ALA A 69 -1.54 7.20 16.32
C ALA A 69 -2.95 7.42 15.73
N ARG A 70 -3.53 8.59 15.97
CA ARG A 70 -4.83 9.00 15.42
C ARG A 70 -4.69 9.47 13.98
#